data_AF-A0A6A4I7K9-F1
#
_entry.id   AF-A0A6A4I7K9-F1
#
_cell.length_a   1.000
_cell.length_b   1.000
_cell.length_c   1.000
_cell.angle_alpha   90.00
_cell.angle_beta   90.00
_cell.angle_gamma   90.00
#
_symmetry.space_group_name_H-M   'P 1'
#
loop_
_entity.id
_entity.type
_entity.pdbx_description
1 polymer ?
#
loop_
_entity_poly.entity_id
_entity_poly.type
_entity_poly.pdbx_seq_one_letter_code
_entity_poly.pdbx_strand_id
1 'polypeptide(L)'
;MPFHRWYCSPNLYTKEEKQAIATAITGIYTSLPPFYIKISYFVGGKSTDNFLRVDVQHLARTLQTVEQKREFIKAYEKVIEPFTKGKGINWEVGVSLEDPVLWNINGIRPPPFNTEPFRVWKKGNKPVEWSESELEEGAWGPNMNGNW
;
A
#
# COMPACT_ATOMS: atom_id res chain seq x y z
N MET A 1 -8.25 6.38 -0.70
CA MET A 1 -8.21 4.98 -0.29
C MET A 1 -6.76 4.51 -0.26
N PRO A 2 -6.20 4.31 0.94
CA PRO A 2 -5.09 3.39 1.16
C PRO A 2 -5.67 1.98 1.40
N PHE A 3 -5.31 1.00 0.58
CA PHE A 3 -5.66 -0.41 0.82
C PHE A 3 -4.48 -1.10 1.48
N HIS A 4 -4.70 -1.72 2.63
CA HIS A 4 -3.65 -2.40 3.38
C HIS A 4 -3.87 -3.91 3.32
N ARG A 5 -2.84 -4.65 2.89
CA ARG A 5 -2.79 -6.10 2.99
C ARG A 5 -1.69 -6.50 3.95
N TRP A 6 -2.10 -7.25 4.97
CA TRP A 6 -1.23 -7.80 5.99
C TRP A 6 -1.25 -9.31 5.80
N TYR A 7 -0.13 -9.88 5.39
CA TYR A 7 -0.07 -11.31 5.09
C TYR A 7 0.37 -12.08 6.35
N CYS A 8 -0.54 -12.93 6.86
CA CYS A 8 -0.33 -13.90 7.96
C CYS A 8 -0.72 -15.36 7.56
N SER A 9 -0.07 -16.40 8.11
CA SER A 9 -0.03 -17.73 7.48
C SER A 9 -1.35 -18.53 7.53
N PRO A 10 -1.88 -19.02 6.38
CA PRO A 10 -2.99 -19.99 6.36
C PRO A 10 -2.63 -21.38 5.75
N ASN A 11 -3.49 -22.36 6.02
CA ASN A 11 -3.27 -23.83 6.04
C ASN A 11 -3.36 -24.58 4.68
N LEU A 12 -2.91 -24.01 3.56
CA LEU A 12 -2.96 -24.70 2.26
C LEU A 12 -1.81 -25.71 2.05
N TYR A 13 -0.60 -25.35 2.50
CA TYR A 13 0.60 -26.18 2.40
C TYR A 13 1.19 -26.40 3.79
N THR A 14 1.83 -27.55 3.99
CA THR A 14 2.61 -27.87 5.20
C THR A 14 3.78 -26.89 5.36
N LYS A 15 4.36 -26.82 6.55
CA LYS A 15 5.50 -25.93 6.83
C LYS A 15 6.71 -26.31 5.97
N GLU A 16 6.90 -27.60 5.77
CA GLU A 16 7.98 -28.22 5.01
C GLU A 16 7.85 -27.92 3.51
N GLU A 17 6.65 -28.05 2.95
CA GLU A 17 6.39 -27.69 1.55
C GLU A 17 6.64 -26.20 1.29
N LYS A 18 6.15 -25.32 2.18
CA LYS A 18 6.38 -23.88 2.05
C LYS A 18 7.88 -23.52 2.11
N GLN A 19 8.63 -24.15 3.01
CA GLN A 19 10.08 -24.01 3.12
C GLN A 19 10.81 -24.48 1.85
N ALA A 20 10.46 -25.64 1.31
CA ALA A 20 11.07 -26.19 0.11
C ALA A 20 10.81 -25.29 -1.12
N ILE A 21 9.57 -24.84 -1.30
CA ILE A 21 9.19 -23.88 -2.34
C ILE A 21 9.99 -22.59 -2.18
N ALA A 22 10.13 -22.08 -0.96
CA ALA A 22 10.84 -20.84 -0.71
C ALA A 22 12.35 -20.94 -0.97
N THR A 23 12.99 -22.03 -0.55
CA THR A 23 14.40 -22.31 -0.87
C THR A 23 14.62 -22.41 -2.37
N ALA A 24 13.76 -23.13 -3.09
CA ALA A 24 13.87 -23.32 -4.53
C ALA A 24 13.78 -21.98 -5.29
N ILE A 25 12.78 -21.15 -4.96
CA ILE A 25 12.64 -19.81 -5.55
C ILE A 25 13.85 -18.93 -5.22
N THR A 26 14.35 -18.97 -3.98
CA THR A 26 15.54 -18.20 -3.57
C THR A 26 16.77 -18.59 -4.40
N GLY A 27 16.95 -19.87 -4.72
CA GLY A 27 18.05 -20.37 -5.54
C GLY A 27 18.08 -19.83 -6.98
N ILE A 28 16.99 -19.27 -7.49
CA ILE A 28 16.92 -18.63 -8.81
C ILE A 28 17.68 -17.28 -8.80
N TYR A 29 17.71 -16.59 -7.65
CA TYR A 29 18.22 -15.22 -7.53
C TYR A 29 19.65 -15.18 -6.97
N THR A 30 20.59 -15.92 -7.58
CA THR A 30 21.98 -16.07 -7.09
C THR A 30 22.79 -14.77 -7.09
N SER A 31 22.40 -13.77 -7.87
CA SER A 31 23.04 -12.44 -7.92
C SER A 31 22.53 -11.47 -6.84
N LEU A 32 21.54 -11.87 -6.05
CA LEU A 32 20.95 -11.07 -4.98
C LEU A 32 21.21 -11.70 -3.60
N PRO A 33 21.31 -10.89 -2.53
CA PRO A 33 21.35 -11.44 -1.17
C PRO A 33 20.07 -12.23 -0.86
N PRO A 34 20.14 -13.45 -0.31
CA PRO A 34 18.97 -14.29 -0.08
C PRO A 34 17.84 -13.61 0.70
N PHE A 35 18.18 -12.76 1.68
CA PHE A 35 17.18 -12.06 2.49
C PHE A 35 16.33 -11.03 1.71
N TYR A 36 16.71 -10.68 0.48
CA TYR A 36 15.87 -9.86 -0.41
C TYR A 36 14.66 -10.65 -0.93
N ILE A 37 14.80 -11.97 -1.06
CA ILE A 37 13.75 -12.86 -1.55
C ILE A 37 12.83 -13.23 -0.40
N LYS A 38 11.56 -12.88 -0.56
CA LYS A 38 10.54 -13.04 0.47
C LYS A 38 9.31 -13.68 -0.14
N ILE A 39 8.87 -14.74 0.50
CA ILE A 39 7.60 -15.40 0.24
C ILE A 39 6.86 -15.30 1.57
N SER A 40 5.53 -15.14 1.56
CA SER A 40 4.77 -15.00 2.81
C SER A 40 5.22 -16.06 3.83
N TYR A 41 5.70 -15.63 5.01
CA TYR A 41 6.30 -16.42 6.12
C TYR A 41 7.73 -16.96 5.96
N PHE A 42 8.43 -16.69 4.86
CA PHE A 42 9.79 -17.15 4.61
C PHE A 42 10.70 -16.00 4.14
N VAL A 43 11.90 -15.91 4.71
CA VAL A 43 12.91 -14.90 4.35
C VAL A 43 14.19 -15.62 3.96
N GLY A 44 14.66 -15.41 2.73
CA GLY A 44 15.82 -16.13 2.18
C GLY A 44 15.64 -17.63 2.24
N GLY A 45 14.45 -18.10 1.91
CA GLY A 45 14.05 -19.48 2.00
C GLY A 45 13.69 -19.96 3.40
N LYS A 46 14.13 -19.34 4.51
CA LYS A 46 13.95 -19.87 5.88
C LYS A 46 12.63 -19.46 6.52
N SER A 47 11.98 -20.40 7.23
CA SER A 47 10.74 -20.15 8.00
C SER A 47 10.96 -19.02 8.99
N THR A 48 10.01 -18.09 9.03
CA THR A 48 9.98 -17.02 10.01
C THR A 48 8.57 -16.82 10.51
N ASP A 49 8.38 -17.20 11.77
CA ASP A 49 7.14 -17.02 12.51
C ASP A 49 7.12 -15.59 13.13
N ASN A 50 8.21 -14.83 12.92
CA ASN A 50 8.49 -13.52 13.52
C ASN A 50 8.74 -12.42 12.44
N PHE A 51 7.94 -12.42 11.37
CA PHE A 51 8.05 -11.45 10.27
C PHE A 51 6.68 -10.91 9.81
N LEU A 52 6.61 -9.61 9.53
CA LEU A 52 5.42 -8.94 8.98
C LEU A 52 5.70 -8.35 7.59
N ARG A 53 4.91 -8.74 6.59
CA ARG A 53 4.86 -8.05 5.28
C ARG A 53 3.64 -7.14 5.21
N VAL A 54 3.89 -5.85 5.00
CA VAL A 54 2.84 -4.83 4.81
C VAL A 54 2.87 -4.31 3.37
N ASP A 55 1.79 -4.53 2.64
CA ASP A 55 1.61 -3.97 1.31
C ASP A 55 0.50 -2.92 1.32
N VAL A 56 0.83 -1.73 0.82
CA VAL A 56 -0.04 -0.56 0.82
C VAL A 56 -0.26 -0.10 -0.61
N GLN A 57 -1.52 -0.02 -1.04
CA GLN A 57 -1.87 0.58 -2.32
C GLN A 57 -2.44 1.98 -2.10
N HIS A 58 -1.87 2.97 -2.76
CA HIS A 58 -2.34 4.35 -2.74
C HIS A 58 -3.04 4.71 -4.05
N LEU A 59 -4.33 5.01 -3.95
CA LEU A 59 -5.14 5.52 -5.07
C LEU A 59 -5.52 6.99 -4.89
N ALA A 60 -5.65 7.46 -3.64
CA ALA A 60 -6.13 8.80 -3.32
C ALA A 60 -5.01 9.84 -3.12
N ARG A 61 -3.76 9.52 -3.47
CA ARG A 61 -2.66 10.46 -3.24
C ARG A 61 -1.69 10.45 -4.39
N THR A 62 -1.43 11.63 -4.93
CA THR A 62 -0.37 11.88 -5.89
C THR A 62 0.93 12.12 -5.13
N LEU A 63 1.74 11.08 -4.94
CA LEU A 63 3.13 11.24 -4.50
C LEU A 63 4.00 11.37 -5.76
N GLN A 64 4.27 12.58 -6.19
CA GLN A 64 4.91 12.83 -7.49
C GLN A 64 6.43 12.88 -7.39
N THR A 65 6.97 13.55 -6.37
CA THR A 65 8.43 13.71 -6.21
C THR A 65 9.05 12.64 -5.31
N VAL A 66 10.38 12.48 -5.41
CA VAL A 66 11.13 11.57 -4.52
C VAL A 66 11.01 12.02 -3.07
N GLU A 67 11.05 13.32 -2.83
CA GLU A 67 10.97 13.95 -1.50
C GLU A 67 9.62 13.64 -0.85
N GLN A 68 8.52 13.87 -1.57
CA GLN A 68 7.16 13.54 -1.09
C GLN A 68 7.03 12.05 -0.74
N LYS A 69 7.58 11.16 -1.57
CA LYS A 69 7.59 9.71 -1.33
C LYS A 69 8.40 9.35 -0.08
N ARG A 70 9.56 9.99 0.12
CA ARG A 70 10.44 9.77 1.28
C ARG A 70 9.84 10.31 2.58
N GLU A 71 9.21 11.48 2.55
CA GLU A 71 8.50 12.04 3.70
C GLU A 71 7.32 11.17 4.11
N PHE A 72 6.53 10.70 3.14
CA PHE A 72 5.43 9.79 3.41
C PHE A 72 5.91 8.51 4.09
N ILE A 73 6.90 7.80 3.53
CA ILE A 73 7.34 6.53 4.11
C ILE A 73 7.98 6.72 5.49
N LYS A 74 8.65 7.84 5.73
CA LYS A 74 9.18 8.20 7.06
C LYS A 74 8.06 8.39 8.09
N ALA A 75 7.00 9.10 7.72
CA ALA A 75 5.83 9.28 8.57
C ALA A 75 5.11 7.93 8.82
N TYR A 76 4.99 7.11 7.78
CA TYR A 76 4.37 5.79 7.87
C TYR A 76 5.12 4.86 8.83
N GLU A 77 6.44 4.71 8.66
CA GLU A 77 7.31 3.90 9.52
C GLU A 77 7.21 4.34 11.00
N LYS A 78 7.17 5.65 11.27
CA LYS A 78 6.99 6.17 12.63
C LYS A 78 5.68 5.71 13.28
N VAL A 79 4.59 5.65 12.51
CA VAL A 79 3.28 5.22 13.02
C VAL A 79 3.25 3.72 13.32
N ILE A 80 3.91 2.90 12.48
CA ILE A 80 3.90 1.45 12.65
C ILE A 80 4.97 0.94 13.63
N GLU A 81 5.93 1.78 14.01
CA GLU A 81 7.06 1.43 14.89
C GLU A 81 6.65 0.63 16.14
N PRO A 82 5.59 1.01 16.91
CA PRO A 82 5.18 0.27 18.11
C PRO A 82 4.75 -1.18 17.81
N PHE A 83 4.34 -1.47 16.59
CA PHE A 83 3.84 -2.78 16.15
C PHE A 83 4.90 -3.60 15.41
N THR A 84 6.02 -2.99 15.04
CA THR A 84 7.12 -3.63 14.31
C THR A 84 8.38 -3.66 15.17
N LYS A 85 9.22 -2.63 15.08
CA LYS A 85 10.45 -2.49 15.86
C LYS A 85 10.20 -2.60 17.35
N GLY A 86 9.14 -1.95 17.86
CA GLY A 86 8.74 -1.99 19.26
C GLY A 86 8.35 -3.39 19.75
N LYS A 87 8.01 -4.31 18.84
CA LYS A 87 7.74 -5.72 19.13
C LYS A 87 8.94 -6.64 18.92
N GLY A 88 10.08 -6.15 18.44
CA GLY A 88 11.27 -6.96 18.17
C GLY A 88 11.08 -7.96 17.03
N ILE A 89 10.18 -7.68 16.08
CA ILE A 89 9.94 -8.52 14.90
C ILE A 89 10.70 -7.98 13.69
N ASN A 90 10.87 -8.79 12.66
CA ASN A 90 11.32 -8.30 11.35
C ASN A 90 10.11 -7.81 10.52
N TRP A 91 10.26 -6.78 9.68
CA TRP A 91 9.16 -6.30 8.83
C TRP A 91 9.64 -5.74 7.49
N GLU A 92 8.70 -5.64 6.55
CA GLU A 92 8.89 -4.92 5.29
C GLU A 92 7.61 -4.20 4.87
N VAL A 93 7.74 -2.92 4.54
CA VAL A 93 6.67 -2.09 3.96
C VAL A 93 6.94 -1.84 2.49
N GLY A 94 5.91 -2.03 1.67
CA GLY A 94 5.89 -1.64 0.26
C GLY A 94 4.69 -0.76 -0.01
N VAL A 95 4.86 0.26 -0.84
CA VAL A 95 3.79 1.18 -1.23
C VAL A 95 3.74 1.25 -2.75
N SER A 96 2.62 0.84 -3.33
CA SER A 96 2.33 1.00 -4.74
C SER A 96 1.47 2.23 -4.97
N LEU A 97 1.79 3.01 -6.01
CA LEU A 97 0.96 4.11 -6.48
C LEU A 97 0.15 3.60 -7.67
N GLU A 98 -1.16 3.60 -7.55
CA GLU A 98 -2.08 3.02 -8.54
C GLU A 98 -2.83 4.13 -9.29
N ASP A 99 -3.46 3.79 -10.42
CA ASP A 99 -4.22 4.74 -11.24
C ASP A 99 -5.63 5.02 -10.65
N PRO A 100 -5.93 6.24 -10.18
CA PRO A 100 -7.23 6.58 -9.61
C PRO A 100 -8.38 6.55 -10.63
N VAL A 101 -8.10 6.61 -11.94
CA VAL A 101 -9.14 6.55 -12.99
C VAL A 101 -9.84 5.19 -12.99
N LEU A 102 -9.14 4.13 -12.59
CA LEU A 102 -9.67 2.77 -12.54
C LEU A 102 -10.34 2.42 -11.20
N TRP A 103 -10.59 3.42 -10.34
CA TRP A 103 -11.15 3.21 -9.00
C TRP A 103 -12.56 3.80 -8.87
N ASN A 104 -13.49 2.99 -8.36
CA ASN A 104 -14.87 3.38 -8.05
C ASN A 104 -15.26 2.94 -6.63
N ILE A 105 -16.15 3.69 -6.00
CA ILE A 105 -16.80 3.34 -4.72
C ILE A 105 -18.30 3.28 -4.98
N ASN A 106 -18.94 2.13 -4.73
CA ASN A 106 -20.36 1.90 -5.04
C ASN A 106 -20.74 2.21 -6.50
N GLY A 107 -19.82 1.99 -7.44
CA GLY A 107 -20.01 2.32 -8.86
C GLY A 107 -19.78 3.79 -9.22
N ILE A 108 -19.45 4.64 -8.24
CA ILE A 108 -19.24 6.08 -8.43
C ILE A 108 -17.74 6.38 -8.41
N ARG A 109 -17.25 7.07 -9.45
CA ARG A 109 -15.87 7.55 -9.50
C ARG A 109 -15.65 8.57 -8.37
N PRO A 110 -14.60 8.48 -7.56
CA PRO A 110 -14.35 9.50 -6.54
C PRO A 110 -14.06 10.87 -7.18
N PRO A 111 -14.60 11.96 -6.62
CA PRO A 111 -14.32 13.30 -7.11
C PRO A 111 -12.85 13.69 -6.87
N PRO A 112 -12.27 14.58 -7.71
CA PRO A 112 -10.92 15.07 -7.50
C PRO A 112 -10.76 15.74 -6.14
N PHE A 113 -9.54 15.68 -5.58
CA PHE A 113 -9.24 16.33 -4.30
C PHE A 113 -9.51 17.83 -4.34
N ASN A 114 -9.93 18.38 -3.20
CA ASN A 114 -10.24 19.81 -2.99
C ASN A 114 -11.40 20.37 -3.80
N THR A 115 -12.15 19.55 -4.54
CA THR A 115 -13.37 19.98 -5.23
C THR A 115 -14.56 20.01 -4.28
N GLU A 116 -15.62 20.73 -4.64
CA GLU A 116 -16.84 20.77 -3.80
C GLU A 116 -17.48 19.39 -3.61
N PRO A 117 -17.63 18.55 -4.67
CA PRO A 117 -18.09 17.18 -4.49
C PRO A 117 -17.24 16.36 -3.50
N PHE A 118 -15.92 16.54 -3.51
CA PHE A 118 -15.03 15.89 -2.53
C PHE A 118 -15.28 16.38 -1.10
N ARG A 119 -15.54 17.67 -0.89
CA ARG A 119 -15.90 18.22 0.44
C ARG A 119 -17.24 17.66 0.92
N VAL A 120 -18.22 17.52 0.03
CA VAL A 120 -19.51 16.89 0.33
C VAL A 120 -19.32 15.44 0.77
N TRP A 121 -18.54 14.66 0.02
CA TRP A 121 -18.20 13.28 0.38
C TRP A 121 -17.51 13.19 1.74
N LYS A 122 -16.51 14.06 1.98
CA LYS A 122 -15.75 14.11 3.24
C LYS A 122 -16.63 14.47 4.43
N LYS A 123 -17.49 15.49 4.31
CA LYS A 123 -18.41 15.93 5.36
C LYS A 123 -19.51 14.90 5.63
N GLY A 124 -20.04 14.31 4.57
CA GLY A 124 -21.11 13.31 4.66
C GLY A 124 -20.63 11.91 5.04
N ASN A 125 -19.31 11.65 4.99
CA ASN A 125 -18.68 10.35 5.20
C ASN A 125 -19.34 9.22 4.39
N LYS A 126 -19.74 9.52 3.15
CA LYS A 126 -20.38 8.56 2.23
C LYS A 126 -20.15 8.97 0.77
N PRO A 127 -20.11 8.01 -0.18
CA PRO A 127 -20.16 8.33 -1.59
C PRO A 127 -21.54 8.91 -1.95
N VAL A 128 -21.55 9.97 -2.75
CA VAL A 128 -22.75 10.66 -3.25
C VAL A 128 -22.56 10.90 -4.75
N GLU A 129 -23.62 10.77 -5.55
CA GLU A 129 -23.55 11.09 -6.98
C GLU A 129 -23.09 12.54 -7.19
N TRP A 130 -22.27 12.74 -8.23
CA TRP A 130 -21.72 14.02 -8.62
C TRP A 130 -21.37 13.98 -10.12
N SER A 131 -21.20 15.13 -10.75
CA SER A 131 -20.89 15.23 -12.18
C SER A 131 -19.70 16.15 -12.45
N GLU A 132 -18.98 15.89 -13.55
CA GLU A 132 -17.84 16.72 -13.95
C GLU A 132 -18.23 18.17 -14.24
N SER A 133 -19.50 18.44 -14.55
CA SER A 133 -20.02 19.81 -14.71
C SER A 133 -19.96 20.64 -13.42
N GLU A 134 -19.77 20.00 -12.26
CA GLU A 134 -19.59 20.65 -10.96
C GLU A 134 -18.13 21.01 -10.68
N LEU A 135 -17.21 20.66 -11.59
CA LEU A 135 -15.78 20.91 -11.44
C LEU A 135 -15.36 22.25 -12.05
N GLU A 136 -14.46 22.94 -11.36
CA GLU A 136 -13.71 24.06 -11.93
C GLU A 136 -12.70 23.57 -12.99
N GLU A 137 -12.36 24.44 -13.94
CA GLU A 137 -11.38 24.12 -14.99
C GLU A 137 -10.03 23.72 -14.40
N GLY A 138 -9.46 22.60 -14.86
CA GLY A 138 -8.19 22.09 -14.35
C GLY A 138 -8.28 21.24 -13.07
N ALA A 139 -9.49 20.88 -12.61
CA ALA A 139 -9.69 19.99 -11.46
C ALA A 139 -9.00 18.61 -11.59
N TRP A 140 -8.74 18.17 -12.83
CA TRP A 140 -8.03 16.92 -13.14
C TRP A 140 -6.53 17.10 -13.43
N GLY A 141 -5.92 18.22 -13.02
CA GLY A 141 -4.52 18.55 -13.28
C GLY A 141 -3.56 18.34 -12.10
N PRO A 142 -2.26 18.69 -12.25
CA PRO A 142 -1.24 18.65 -11.19
C PRO A 142 -1.57 19.48 -9.93
N ASN A 143 -2.64 20.28 -9.98
CA ASN A 143 -3.24 20.98 -8.84
C ASN A 143 -4.13 20.10 -7.95
N MET A 144 -4.24 18.78 -8.21
CA MET A 144 -4.80 17.80 -7.26
C MET A 144 -4.02 17.73 -5.92
N ASN A 145 -2.93 18.48 -5.78
CA ASN A 145 -2.17 18.67 -4.56
C ASN A 145 -2.99 19.44 -3.50
N GLY A 146 -3.92 18.74 -2.85
CA GLY A 146 -4.35 19.12 -1.51
C GLY A 146 -3.17 18.96 -0.56
N ASN A 147 -2.64 20.09 -0.09
CA ASN A 147 -1.93 20.10 1.17
C ASN A 147 -2.90 19.56 2.22
N TRP A 148 -2.49 18.50 2.89
CA TRP A 148 -3.13 18.00 4.10
C TRP A 148 -2.76 18.88 5.28
#